data_AF-U2RL66-F1
#
_entry.id   AF-U2RL66-F1
#
_cell.length_a   1.000
_cell.length_b   1.000
_cell.length_c   1.000
_cell.angle_alpha   90.00
_cell.angle_beta   90.00
_cell.angle_gamma   90.00
#
_symmetry.space_group_name_H-M   'P 1'
#
loop_
_entity.id
_entity.type
_entity.pdbx_description
1 polymer ?
#
loop_
_entity_poly.entity_id
_entity_poly.type
_entity_poly.pdbx_seq_one_letter_code
_entity_poly.pdbx_strand_id
1 'polypeptide(L)'
;ATADREDEARLAAARRGAGIQRVIDQLDAEHAALADIEDEVSDHLDATALDDAERALLGSLPFAAPREAADVRRRYTDAERLVRDQIDVHDRTVEQSESLLLSAFERYRELDPSAELDASIDSLPAALAIQRSLVEDDLPRAKSDWLAKAGASMGDSLRALLTQIEEDGRAIRRGVRPISAALHGIEFREGSTLDIDPRPTTNSDLAEFKRTLRKHTAGEPGENRDPARVERDFLSLRADLGRLEERSRIGEAWRRRVLDAREHFQFRAIETRRDGAQIVHEGVAGKSGGEGQELIAFVLGAALRYRLGDGTDRVPVYAPIVLDEGFVKADNEYTGRALSALRGLGFQLIVGAPRDKVNAFEQHVESVAYVTGDPARPGRSRIYALSIREAVELERDAG
;
A
#
# COMPACT_ATOMS: atom_id res chain seq x y z
N ALA A 1 -38.23 78.66 93.13
CA ALA A 1 -37.53 79.01 91.88
C ALA A 1 -36.10 78.45 91.80
N THR A 2 -35.39 78.26 92.92
CA THR A 2 -34.04 77.65 92.94
C THR A 2 -34.06 76.11 93.01
N ALA A 3 -35.02 75.50 93.74
CA ALA A 3 -35.14 74.04 93.83
C ALA A 3 -35.53 73.34 92.52
N ASP A 4 -36.49 73.90 91.75
CA ASP A 4 -36.91 73.31 90.46
C ASP A 4 -35.79 73.28 89.41
N ARG A 5 -34.88 74.25 89.42
CA ARG A 5 -33.73 74.28 88.48
C ARG A 5 -32.67 73.23 88.82
N GLU A 6 -32.50 72.91 90.11
CA GLU A 6 -31.56 71.86 90.54
C GLU A 6 -32.10 70.46 90.21
N ASP A 7 -33.40 70.23 90.35
CA ASP A 7 -34.02 68.95 89.97
C ASP A 7 -34.08 68.74 88.45
N GLU A 8 -34.32 69.80 87.67
CA GLU A 8 -34.25 69.73 86.20
C GLU A 8 -32.81 69.46 85.71
N ALA A 9 -31.81 70.06 86.36
CA ALA A 9 -30.39 69.78 86.08
C ALA A 9 -29.98 68.34 86.46
N ARG A 10 -30.51 67.79 87.56
CA ARG A 10 -30.30 66.40 87.98
C ARG A 10 -30.94 65.40 87.01
N LEU A 11 -32.17 65.67 86.55
CA LEU A 11 -32.85 64.85 85.54
C LEU A 11 -32.11 64.88 84.19
N ALA A 12 -31.61 66.04 83.77
CA ALA A 12 -30.79 66.16 82.56
C ALA A 12 -29.46 65.42 82.69
N ALA A 13 -28.81 65.47 83.86
CA ALA A 13 -27.59 64.71 84.14
C ALA A 13 -27.85 63.19 84.16
N ALA A 14 -28.95 62.74 84.76
CA ALA A 14 -29.35 61.33 84.76
C ALA A 14 -29.65 60.81 83.35
N ARG A 15 -30.32 61.61 82.51
CA ARG A 15 -30.54 61.27 81.08
C ARG A 15 -29.23 61.17 80.29
N ARG A 16 -28.27 62.07 80.54
CA ARG A 16 -26.93 61.98 79.94
C ARG A 16 -26.17 60.75 80.43
N GLY A 17 -26.23 60.45 81.72
CA GLY A 17 -25.63 59.24 82.31
C GLY A 17 -26.22 57.96 81.70
N ALA A 18 -27.55 57.87 81.56
CA ALA A 18 -28.21 56.74 80.91
C ALA A 18 -27.94 56.66 79.39
N GLY A 19 -27.60 57.78 78.74
CA GLY A 19 -27.14 57.80 77.35
C GLY A 19 -25.71 57.27 77.21
N ILE A 20 -24.81 57.70 78.10
CA ILE A 20 -23.42 57.21 78.15
C ILE A 20 -23.39 55.72 78.50
N GLN A 21 -24.18 55.26 79.47
CA GLN A 21 -24.25 53.84 79.82
C GLN A 21 -24.69 52.98 78.65
N ARG A 22 -25.69 53.40 77.87
CA ARG A 22 -26.12 52.69 76.66
C ARG A 22 -25.02 52.59 75.60
N VAL A 23 -24.19 53.62 75.46
CA VAL A 23 -23.05 53.60 74.54
C VAL A 23 -21.95 52.66 75.06
N ILE A 24 -21.69 52.64 76.37
CA ILE A 24 -20.76 51.70 76.99
C ILE A 24 -21.23 50.26 76.78
N ASP A 25 -22.49 49.96 77.09
CA ASP A 25 -23.07 48.62 76.91
C ASP A 25 -23.01 48.17 75.44
N GLN A 26 -23.19 49.11 74.49
CA GLN A 26 -23.03 48.82 73.06
C GLN A 26 -21.56 48.51 72.70
N LEU A 27 -20.61 49.33 73.16
CA LEU A 27 -19.18 49.13 72.90
C LEU A 27 -18.66 47.83 73.53
N ASP A 28 -19.13 47.47 74.72
CA ASP A 28 -18.77 46.21 75.38
C ASP A 28 -19.30 45.00 74.60
N ALA A 29 -20.51 45.08 74.05
CA ALA A 29 -21.06 44.04 73.19
C ALA A 29 -20.30 43.93 71.84
N GLU A 30 -19.93 45.06 71.23
CA GLU A 30 -19.09 45.08 70.02
C GLU A 30 -17.69 44.52 70.29
N HIS A 31 -17.08 44.86 71.42
CA HIS A 31 -15.78 44.34 71.84
C HIS A 31 -15.82 42.84 72.12
N ALA A 32 -16.84 42.34 72.82
CA ALA A 32 -17.03 40.91 73.06
C ALA A 32 -17.16 40.13 71.75
N ALA A 33 -17.94 40.65 70.80
CA ALA A 33 -18.07 40.02 69.48
C ALA A 33 -16.75 40.01 68.68
N LEU A 34 -15.94 41.07 68.79
CA LEU A 34 -14.61 41.12 68.17
C LEU A 34 -13.63 40.15 68.83
N ALA A 35 -13.64 40.02 70.16
CA ALA A 35 -12.80 39.08 70.89
C ALA A 35 -13.15 37.63 70.53
N ASP A 36 -14.44 37.29 70.45
CA ASP A 36 -14.89 35.96 70.01
C ASP A 36 -14.42 35.63 68.57
N ILE A 37 -14.42 36.64 67.68
CA ILE A 37 -13.91 36.50 66.31
C ILE A 37 -12.39 36.33 66.29
N GLU A 38 -11.67 37.09 67.11
CA GLU A 38 -10.21 37.02 67.22
C GLU A 38 -9.79 35.63 67.71
N ASP A 39 -10.43 35.12 68.76
CA ASP A 39 -10.19 33.78 69.29
C ASP A 39 -10.48 32.70 68.23
N GLU A 40 -11.63 32.77 67.54
CA GLU A 40 -12.00 31.83 66.47
C GLU A 40 -10.97 31.83 65.33
N VAL A 41 -10.50 33.00 64.90
CA VAL A 41 -9.50 33.12 63.82
C VAL A 41 -8.11 32.68 64.31
N SER A 42 -7.73 33.03 65.53
CA SER A 42 -6.45 32.64 66.14
C SER A 42 -6.33 31.11 66.22
N ASP A 43 -7.41 30.42 66.60
CA ASP A 43 -7.47 28.95 66.62
C ASP A 43 -7.27 28.31 65.24
N HIS A 44 -7.54 29.04 64.15
CA HIS A 44 -7.36 28.57 62.77
C HIS A 44 -6.01 28.99 62.16
N LEU A 45 -5.23 29.83 62.83
CA LEU A 45 -3.95 30.39 62.36
C LEU A 45 -2.72 29.53 62.68
N ASP A 46 -2.90 28.22 62.84
CA ASP A 46 -1.80 27.25 62.94
C ASP A 46 -1.14 26.96 61.56
N ALA A 47 -0.93 27.99 60.75
CA ALA A 47 -0.47 27.86 59.37
C ALA A 47 0.95 28.40 59.18
N THR A 48 1.80 27.54 58.60
CA THR A 48 3.10 27.87 58.02
C THR A 48 3.01 29.14 57.17
N ALA A 49 3.99 30.03 57.30
CA ALA A 49 4.02 31.26 56.50
C ALA A 49 4.06 30.92 55.00
N LEU A 50 3.09 31.45 54.25
CA LEU A 50 3.01 31.32 52.80
C LEU A 50 4.27 31.90 52.14
N ASP A 51 4.75 31.26 51.07
CA ASP A 51 5.86 31.77 50.28
C ASP A 51 5.45 32.97 49.40
N ASP A 52 6.43 33.58 48.72
CA ASP A 52 6.19 34.78 47.90
C ASP A 52 5.32 34.50 46.66
N ALA A 53 5.35 33.27 46.13
CA ALA A 53 4.57 32.86 44.97
C ALA A 53 3.11 32.57 45.35
N GLU A 54 2.90 31.87 46.47
CA GLU A 54 1.59 31.64 47.08
C GLU A 54 0.92 32.97 47.44
N ARG A 55 1.66 33.92 48.02
CA ARG A 55 1.15 35.28 48.29
C ARG A 55 0.79 36.04 47.02
N ALA A 56 1.55 35.90 45.94
CA ALA A 56 1.23 36.53 44.66
C ALA A 56 -0.06 35.97 44.03
N LEU A 57 -0.29 34.66 44.15
CA LEU A 57 -1.52 34.00 43.68
C LEU A 57 -2.74 34.48 44.47
N LEU A 58 -2.63 34.59 45.79
CA LEU A 58 -3.70 35.09 46.66
C LEU A 58 -3.98 36.59 46.46
N GLY A 59 -2.99 37.39 46.05
CA GLY A 59 -3.17 38.82 45.76
C GLY A 59 -4.13 39.13 44.61
N SER A 60 -4.44 38.13 43.78
CA SER A 60 -5.44 38.23 42.70
C SER A 60 -6.88 37.95 43.16
N LEU A 61 -7.07 37.46 44.39
CA LEU A 61 -8.38 37.09 44.90
C LEU A 61 -9.14 38.33 45.37
N PRO A 62 -10.45 38.42 45.07
CA PRO A 62 -11.28 39.59 45.40
C PRO A 62 -11.68 39.59 46.88
N PHE A 63 -10.71 39.53 47.78
CA PHE A 63 -10.96 39.65 49.22
C PHE A 63 -11.18 41.12 49.56
N ALA A 64 -12.42 41.50 49.79
CA ALA A 64 -12.75 42.82 50.33
C ALA A 64 -12.68 42.79 51.85
N ALA A 65 -11.88 43.68 52.44
CA ALA A 65 -11.81 43.84 53.89
C ALA A 65 -13.22 44.10 54.49
N PRO A 66 -13.55 43.49 55.65
CA PRO A 66 -14.78 43.78 56.36
C PRO A 66 -14.78 45.24 56.84
N ARG A 67 -15.96 45.90 56.81
CA ARG A 67 -16.11 47.29 57.26
C ARG A 67 -16.67 47.41 58.67
N GLU A 68 -17.36 46.36 59.13
CA GLU A 68 -18.01 46.25 60.43
C GLU A 68 -17.69 44.89 61.04
N ALA A 69 -17.67 44.79 62.38
CA ALA A 69 -17.38 43.54 63.10
C ALA A 69 -18.35 42.40 62.70
N ALA A 70 -19.62 42.72 62.47
CA ALA A 70 -20.65 41.76 62.07
C ALA A 70 -20.42 41.15 60.66
N ASP A 71 -19.62 41.81 59.81
CA ASP A 71 -19.32 41.34 58.45
C ASP A 71 -18.20 40.30 58.42
N VAL A 72 -17.36 40.19 59.46
CA VAL A 72 -16.11 39.41 59.44
C VAL A 72 -16.39 37.93 59.15
N ARG A 73 -17.31 37.30 59.89
CA ARG A 73 -17.64 35.87 59.72
C ARG A 73 -18.20 35.58 58.32
N ARG A 74 -19.10 36.43 57.81
CA ARG A 74 -19.65 36.27 56.45
C ARG A 74 -18.55 36.35 55.39
N ARG A 75 -17.65 37.33 55.51
CA ARG A 75 -16.54 37.52 54.56
C ARG A 75 -15.53 36.39 54.61
N TYR A 76 -15.26 35.84 55.78
CA TYR A 76 -14.41 34.66 55.94
C TYR A 76 -14.99 33.44 55.21
N THR A 77 -16.27 33.11 55.44
CA THR A 77 -16.93 32.00 54.74
C THR A 77 -17.00 32.21 53.22
N ASP A 78 -17.24 33.45 52.77
CA ASP A 78 -17.22 33.78 51.34
C ASP A 78 -15.81 33.59 50.73
N ALA A 79 -14.76 33.98 51.45
CA ALA A 79 -13.37 33.80 51.04
C ALA A 79 -12.98 32.31 50.96
N GLU A 80 -13.35 31.52 51.98
CA GLU A 80 -13.12 30.08 52.02
C GLU A 80 -13.78 29.38 50.83
N ARG A 81 -15.05 29.73 50.54
CA ARG A 81 -15.78 29.19 49.38
C ARG A 81 -15.09 29.54 48.07
N LEU A 82 -14.65 30.78 47.89
CA LEU A 82 -13.97 31.20 46.65
C LEU A 82 -12.66 30.45 46.43
N VAL A 83 -11.86 30.25 47.48
CA VAL A 83 -10.61 29.48 47.40
C VAL A 83 -10.90 28.02 47.08
N ARG A 84 -11.89 27.41 47.72
CA ARG A 84 -12.31 26.03 47.44
C ARG A 84 -12.79 25.85 46.01
N ASP A 85 -13.65 26.76 45.52
CA ASP A 85 -14.13 26.73 44.14
C ASP A 85 -12.97 26.86 43.13
N GLN A 86 -11.95 27.68 43.44
CA GLN A 86 -10.77 27.82 42.60
C GLN A 86 -9.88 26.57 42.60
N ILE A 87 -9.69 25.94 43.76
CA ILE A 87 -8.98 24.65 43.87
C ILE A 87 -9.68 23.60 43.02
N ASP A 88 -11.01 23.46 43.16
CA ASP A 88 -11.80 22.51 42.37
C ASP A 88 -11.67 22.75 40.85
N VAL A 89 -11.59 24.01 40.41
CA VAL A 89 -11.38 24.35 39.00
C VAL A 89 -9.97 23.97 38.54
N HIS A 90 -8.96 24.25 39.36
CA HIS A 90 -7.56 23.93 39.04
C HIS A 90 -7.32 22.43 39.00
N ASP A 91 -7.86 21.69 39.97
CA ASP A 91 -7.77 20.22 40.02
C ASP A 91 -8.40 19.59 38.77
N ARG A 92 -9.59 20.04 38.38
CA ARG A 92 -10.23 19.60 37.11
C ARG A 92 -9.38 19.93 35.89
N THR A 93 -8.72 21.08 35.88
CA THR A 93 -7.85 21.50 34.78
C THR A 93 -6.60 20.63 34.68
N VAL A 94 -6.02 20.28 35.83
CA VAL A 94 -4.88 19.35 35.92
C VAL A 94 -5.28 17.97 35.41
N GLU A 95 -6.36 17.40 35.91
CA GLU A 95 -6.87 16.09 35.47
C GLU A 95 -7.13 16.03 33.95
N GLN A 96 -7.76 17.08 33.40
CA GLN A 96 -8.01 17.17 31.96
C GLN A 96 -6.71 17.27 31.16
N SER A 97 -5.76 18.08 31.61
CA SER A 97 -4.47 18.26 30.93
C SER A 97 -3.64 16.97 30.98
N GLU A 98 -3.64 16.28 32.12
CA GLU A 98 -2.97 14.99 32.30
C GLU A 98 -3.54 13.93 31.36
N SER A 99 -4.88 13.81 31.28
CA SER A 99 -5.53 12.86 30.36
C SER A 99 -5.15 13.09 28.90
N LEU A 100 -5.05 14.35 28.46
CA LEU A 100 -4.62 14.70 27.11
C LEU A 100 -3.15 14.34 26.86
N LEU A 101 -2.27 14.57 27.83
CA LEU A 101 -0.85 14.24 27.73
C LEU A 101 -0.63 12.72 27.68
N LEU A 102 -1.30 11.97 28.55
CA LEU A 102 -1.23 10.50 28.55
C LEU A 102 -1.70 9.92 27.20
N SER A 103 -2.80 10.44 26.65
CA SER A 103 -3.28 10.04 25.31
C SER A 103 -2.26 10.34 24.21
N ALA A 104 -1.50 11.43 24.34
CA ALA A 104 -0.44 11.77 23.39
C ALA A 104 0.78 10.83 23.52
N PHE A 105 1.16 10.46 24.75
CA PHE A 105 2.25 9.51 25.00
C PHE A 105 1.93 8.14 24.43
N GLU A 106 0.71 7.63 24.64
CA GLU A 106 0.25 6.35 24.10
C GLU A 106 0.34 6.32 22.57
N ARG A 107 -0.19 7.35 21.89
CA ARG A 107 -0.12 7.45 20.42
C ARG A 107 1.31 7.53 19.90
N TYR A 108 2.20 8.22 20.62
CA TYR A 108 3.60 8.29 20.22
C TYR A 108 4.29 6.92 20.38
N ARG A 109 3.99 6.17 21.45
CA ARG A 109 4.51 4.80 21.64
C ARG A 109 4.04 3.82 20.58
N GLU A 110 2.82 4.00 20.05
CA GLU A 110 2.35 3.19 18.91
C GLU A 110 3.16 3.47 17.63
N LEU A 111 3.61 4.71 17.45
CA LEU A 111 4.44 5.13 16.31
C LEU A 111 5.90 4.69 16.48
N ASP A 112 6.46 4.84 17.67
CA ASP A 112 7.82 4.43 18.02
C ASP A 112 7.83 3.58 19.31
N PRO A 113 7.80 2.24 19.17
CA PRO A 113 7.86 1.33 20.31
C PRO A 113 9.19 1.38 21.08
N SER A 114 10.22 2.03 20.55
CA SER A 114 11.54 2.14 21.20
C SER A 114 11.66 3.34 22.14
N ALA A 115 10.66 4.23 22.15
CA ALA A 115 10.63 5.39 23.03
C ALA A 115 10.47 4.98 24.51
N GLU A 116 11.36 5.47 25.37
CA GLU A 116 11.33 5.28 26.83
C GLU A 116 10.26 6.19 27.48
N LEU A 117 9.00 6.05 27.06
CA LEU A 117 7.85 6.72 27.66
C LEU A 117 7.00 5.69 28.39
N ASP A 118 6.61 5.95 29.63
CA ASP A 118 5.55 5.23 30.32
C ASP A 118 4.18 5.87 30.05
N ALA A 119 3.12 5.22 30.55
CA ALA A 119 1.76 5.78 30.55
C ALA A 119 1.50 6.55 31.86
N SER A 120 2.52 7.29 32.35
CA SER A 120 2.44 8.16 33.52
C SER A 120 2.81 9.59 33.13
N ILE A 121 2.31 10.55 33.91
CA ILE A 121 2.70 11.96 33.80
C ILE A 121 4.18 12.17 34.14
N ASP A 122 4.79 11.23 34.87
CA ASP A 122 6.22 11.25 35.21
C ASP A 122 7.13 11.24 33.98
N SER A 123 6.66 10.72 32.84
CA SER A 123 7.37 10.75 31.55
C SER A 123 7.33 12.09 30.83
N LEU A 124 6.65 13.11 31.37
CA LEU A 124 6.56 14.42 30.73
C LEU A 124 7.94 15.03 30.36
N PRO A 125 8.98 14.99 31.22
CA PRO A 125 10.30 15.49 30.84
C PRO A 125 10.92 14.74 29.65
N ALA A 126 10.73 13.42 29.58
CA ALA A 126 11.22 12.59 28.48
C ALA A 126 10.47 12.91 27.18
N ALA A 127 9.14 13.06 27.24
CA ALA A 127 8.33 13.45 26.09
C ALA A 127 8.71 14.84 25.55
N LEU A 128 8.97 15.82 26.44
CA LEU A 128 9.45 17.14 26.05
C LEU A 128 10.86 17.11 25.43
N ALA A 129 11.74 16.22 25.90
CA ALA A 129 13.07 16.03 25.30
C ALA A 129 12.96 15.45 23.88
N ILE A 130 12.10 14.45 23.67
CA ILE A 130 11.80 13.89 22.34
C ILE A 130 11.21 14.96 21.43
N GLN A 131 10.19 15.70 21.89
CA GLN A 131 9.58 16.79 21.13
C GLN A 131 10.64 17.82 20.70
N ARG A 132 11.51 18.21 21.62
CA ARG A 132 12.59 19.16 21.33
C ARG A 132 13.54 18.60 20.26
N SER A 133 13.98 17.36 20.38
CA SER A 133 14.83 16.71 19.37
C SER A 133 14.16 16.62 18.00
N LEU A 134 12.86 16.28 17.96
CA LEU A 134 12.09 16.25 16.70
C LEU A 134 12.01 17.64 16.05
N VAL A 135 11.80 18.70 16.83
CA VAL A 135 11.67 20.08 16.34
C VAL A 135 13.02 20.66 15.93
N GLU A 136 14.06 20.45 16.76
CA GLU A 136 15.37 21.10 16.60
C GLU A 136 16.30 20.31 15.67
N ASP A 137 16.37 18.98 15.81
CA ASP A 137 17.41 18.18 15.15
C ASP A 137 16.93 17.46 13.89
N ASP A 138 15.76 16.80 13.93
CA ASP A 138 15.47 15.77 12.91
C ASP A 138 14.44 16.20 11.86
N LEU A 139 13.35 16.88 12.21
CA LEU A 139 12.30 17.22 11.26
C LEU A 139 12.77 18.19 10.15
N PRO A 140 13.52 19.27 10.43
CA PRO A 140 14.00 20.16 9.39
C PRO A 140 14.95 19.46 8.41
N ARG A 141 15.86 18.63 8.94
CA ARG A 141 16.80 17.83 8.16
C ARG A 141 16.09 16.78 7.32
N ALA A 142 15.23 15.96 7.94
CA ALA A 142 14.46 14.93 7.25
C ALA A 142 13.56 15.53 6.15
N LYS A 143 12.95 16.69 6.39
CA LYS A 143 12.19 17.43 5.38
C LYS A 143 13.08 17.89 4.23
N SER A 144 14.27 18.42 4.52
CA SER A 144 15.23 18.85 3.50
C SER A 144 15.72 17.66 2.65
N ASP A 145 16.10 16.56 3.29
CA ASP A 145 16.53 15.33 2.64
C ASP A 145 15.42 14.74 1.76
N TRP A 146 14.19 14.74 2.28
CA TRP A 146 13.02 14.29 1.52
C TRP A 146 12.75 15.20 0.31
N LEU A 147 12.81 16.53 0.47
CA LEU A 147 12.61 17.47 -0.64
C LEU A 147 13.68 17.29 -1.72
N ALA A 148 14.94 17.11 -1.33
CA ALA A 148 16.04 16.83 -2.26
C ALA A 148 15.78 15.52 -3.02
N LYS A 149 15.39 14.46 -2.32
CA LYS A 149 15.10 13.15 -2.92
C LYS A 149 13.86 13.18 -3.81
N ALA A 150 12.76 13.78 -3.36
CA ALA A 150 11.51 13.88 -4.10
C ALA A 150 11.66 14.77 -5.35
N GLY A 151 12.43 15.85 -5.25
CA GLY A 151 12.71 16.75 -6.37
C GLY A 151 13.58 16.11 -7.45
N ALA A 152 14.67 15.44 -7.06
CA ALA A 152 15.64 14.86 -8.00
C ALA A 152 15.24 13.46 -8.50
N SER A 153 14.95 12.52 -7.60
CA SER A 153 14.86 11.08 -7.91
C SER A 153 13.49 10.63 -8.45
N MET A 154 12.41 11.36 -8.13
CA MET A 154 11.05 10.97 -8.51
C MET A 154 10.86 11.00 -10.03
N GLY A 155 11.27 12.10 -10.67
CA GLY A 155 11.17 12.25 -12.13
C GLY A 155 12.01 11.21 -12.88
N ASP A 156 13.22 10.94 -12.41
CA ASP A 156 14.12 9.95 -13.01
C ASP A 156 13.54 8.54 -12.94
N SER A 157 12.98 8.16 -11.79
CA SER A 157 12.33 6.85 -11.60
C SER A 157 11.12 6.67 -12.52
N LEU A 158 10.27 7.70 -12.68
CA LEU A 158 9.12 7.65 -13.57
C LEU A 158 9.53 7.58 -15.05
N ARG A 159 10.59 8.30 -15.44
CA ARG A 159 11.18 8.19 -16.79
C ARG A 159 11.70 6.79 -17.03
N ALA A 160 12.44 6.24 -16.09
CA ALA A 160 12.97 4.87 -16.19
C ALA A 160 11.84 3.85 -16.37
N LEU A 161 10.73 3.99 -15.62
CA LEU A 161 9.56 3.12 -15.76
C LEU A 161 8.92 3.24 -17.16
N LEU A 162 8.74 4.47 -17.67
CA LEU A 162 8.22 4.71 -19.02
C LEU A 162 9.12 4.06 -20.08
N THR A 163 10.44 4.24 -19.97
CA THR A 163 11.42 3.63 -20.86
C THR A 163 11.36 2.10 -20.80
N GLN A 164 11.25 1.53 -19.60
CA GLN A 164 11.15 0.08 -19.42
C GLN A 164 9.91 -0.50 -20.10
N ILE A 165 8.74 0.12 -19.92
CA ILE A 165 7.49 -0.33 -20.57
C ILE A 165 7.63 -0.34 -22.10
N GLU A 166 8.34 0.65 -22.66
CA GLU A 166 8.60 0.69 -24.10
C GLU A 166 9.63 -0.35 -24.55
N GLU A 167 10.71 -0.55 -23.78
CA GLU A 167 11.72 -1.57 -24.06
C GLU A 167 11.17 -2.98 -23.99
N ASP A 168 10.29 -3.27 -23.02
CA ASP A 168 9.64 -4.58 -22.93
C ASP A 168 8.77 -4.85 -24.17
N GLY A 169 8.06 -3.83 -24.66
CA GLY A 169 7.33 -3.93 -25.92
C GLY A 169 8.23 -4.10 -27.15
N ARG A 170 9.42 -3.47 -27.16
CA ARG A 170 10.43 -3.72 -28.19
C ARG A 170 11.00 -5.14 -28.07
N ALA A 171 11.20 -5.65 -26.86
CA ALA A 171 11.70 -7.00 -26.60
C ALA A 171 10.75 -8.08 -27.13
N ILE A 172 9.43 -7.91 -26.94
CA ILE A 172 8.42 -8.80 -27.55
C ILE A 172 8.59 -8.83 -29.07
N ARG A 173 8.63 -7.66 -29.73
CA ARG A 173 8.82 -7.59 -31.20
C ARG A 173 10.14 -8.21 -31.65
N ARG A 174 11.23 -7.98 -30.92
CA ARG A 174 12.55 -8.57 -31.23
C ARG A 174 12.52 -10.09 -31.10
N GLY A 175 11.89 -10.62 -30.05
CA GLY A 175 11.80 -12.07 -29.81
C GLY A 175 10.89 -12.81 -30.81
N VAL A 176 9.94 -12.13 -31.44
CA VAL A 176 9.06 -12.73 -32.45
C VAL A 176 9.73 -12.84 -33.83
N ARG A 177 10.68 -11.96 -34.16
CA ARG A 177 11.35 -11.96 -35.48
C ARG A 177 11.98 -13.32 -35.85
N PRO A 178 12.72 -14.00 -34.97
CA PRO A 178 13.30 -15.30 -35.30
C PRO A 178 12.24 -16.41 -35.43
N ILE A 179 11.14 -16.31 -34.69
CA ILE A 179 10.00 -17.23 -34.81
C ILE A 179 9.36 -17.06 -36.20
N SER A 180 9.14 -15.81 -36.62
CA SER A 180 8.67 -15.47 -37.96
C SER A 180 9.63 -16.00 -39.04
N ALA A 181 10.94 -15.80 -38.90
CA ALA A 181 11.93 -16.32 -39.84
C ALA A 181 11.91 -17.85 -39.94
N ALA A 182 11.76 -18.55 -38.81
CA ALA A 182 11.64 -20.01 -38.79
C ALA A 182 10.36 -20.50 -39.49
N LEU A 183 9.23 -19.80 -39.32
CA LEU A 183 7.96 -20.14 -39.95
C LEU A 183 7.98 -19.93 -41.48
N HIS A 184 8.67 -18.89 -41.97
CA HIS A 184 8.85 -18.67 -43.41
C HIS A 184 9.66 -19.77 -44.10
N GLY A 185 10.53 -20.47 -43.36
CA GLY A 185 11.36 -21.55 -43.88
C GLY A 185 10.61 -22.87 -44.08
N ILE A 186 9.33 -22.96 -43.69
CA ILE A 186 8.56 -24.20 -43.69
C ILE A 186 7.23 -23.97 -44.38
N GLU A 187 6.83 -24.95 -45.17
CA GLU A 187 5.54 -24.99 -45.84
C GLU A 187 4.44 -25.34 -44.82
N PHE A 188 3.46 -24.46 -44.66
CA PHE A 188 2.35 -24.64 -43.70
C PHE A 188 1.27 -25.57 -44.29
N ARG A 189 0.81 -25.26 -45.49
CA ARG A 189 0.01 -26.13 -46.37
C ARG A 189 0.61 -26.11 -47.75
N GLU A 190 0.11 -26.95 -48.66
CA GLU A 190 0.64 -27.01 -50.02
C GLU A 190 0.69 -25.61 -50.66
N GLY A 191 1.91 -25.09 -50.75
CA GLY A 191 2.22 -23.79 -51.29
C GLY A 191 1.95 -22.58 -50.42
N SER A 192 1.67 -22.75 -49.13
CA SER A 192 1.50 -21.63 -48.20
C SER A 192 2.62 -21.53 -47.18
N THR A 193 2.93 -20.30 -46.79
CA THR A 193 3.88 -19.98 -45.71
C THR A 193 3.14 -19.29 -44.59
N LEU A 194 3.68 -19.40 -43.37
CA LEU A 194 3.10 -18.78 -42.19
C LEU A 194 4.02 -17.69 -41.65
N ASP A 195 3.44 -16.58 -41.22
CA ASP A 195 4.12 -15.52 -40.49
C ASP A 195 3.38 -15.22 -39.18
N ILE A 196 4.09 -14.69 -38.19
CA ILE A 196 3.53 -14.23 -36.92
C ILE A 196 3.80 -12.73 -36.73
N ASP A 197 2.71 -11.96 -36.66
CA ASP A 197 2.73 -10.50 -36.60
C ASP A 197 2.29 -10.01 -35.20
N PRO A 198 3.21 -9.46 -34.39
CA PRO A 198 2.89 -8.90 -33.08
C PRO A 198 2.31 -7.49 -33.23
N ARG A 199 1.01 -7.33 -32.97
CA ARG A 199 0.31 -6.04 -33.03
C ARG A 199 0.05 -5.47 -31.65
N PRO A 200 0.37 -4.18 -31.41
CA PRO A 200 -0.04 -3.49 -30.20
C PRO A 200 -1.56 -3.53 -30.05
N THR A 201 -2.04 -3.81 -28.83
CA THR A 201 -3.46 -3.76 -28.50
C THR A 201 -3.89 -2.36 -28.11
N THR A 202 -5.15 -2.02 -28.38
CA THR A 202 -5.76 -0.81 -27.82
C THR A 202 -6.09 -1.06 -26.36
N ASN A 203 -5.23 -0.55 -25.47
CA ASN A 203 -5.39 -0.68 -24.03
C ASN A 203 -5.53 0.72 -23.41
N SER A 204 -6.77 1.08 -23.03
CA SER A 204 -7.08 2.38 -22.44
C SER A 204 -6.41 2.58 -21.08
N ASP A 205 -6.34 1.53 -20.26
CA ASP A 205 -5.67 1.56 -18.95
C ASP A 205 -4.18 1.90 -19.10
N LEU A 206 -3.49 1.27 -20.07
CA LEU A 206 -2.08 1.55 -20.35
C LEU A 206 -1.87 2.96 -20.89
N ALA A 207 -2.75 3.41 -21.81
CA ALA A 207 -2.68 4.75 -22.37
C ALA A 207 -2.88 5.82 -21.29
N GLU A 208 -3.84 5.63 -20.39
CA GLU A 208 -4.08 6.49 -19.24
C GLU A 208 -2.88 6.48 -18.29
N PHE A 209 -2.37 5.30 -17.92
CA PHE A 209 -1.22 5.17 -17.04
C PHE A 209 0.01 5.90 -17.61
N LYS A 210 0.33 5.73 -18.90
CA LYS A 210 1.42 6.46 -19.56
C LYS A 210 1.19 7.97 -19.56
N ARG A 211 -0.04 8.45 -19.72
CA ARG A 211 -0.36 9.89 -19.60
C ARG A 211 -0.10 10.40 -18.19
N THR A 212 -0.52 9.66 -17.17
CA THR A 212 -0.28 9.99 -15.76
C THR A 212 1.21 10.07 -15.46
N LEU A 213 2.01 9.08 -15.88
CA LEU A 213 3.46 9.10 -15.70
C LEU A 213 4.10 10.32 -16.40
N ARG A 214 3.68 10.63 -17.63
CA ARG A 214 4.18 11.79 -18.39
C ARG A 214 3.81 13.13 -17.75
N LYS A 215 2.59 13.27 -17.22
CA LYS A 215 2.14 14.47 -16.47
C LYS A 215 3.12 14.82 -15.35
N HIS A 216 3.55 13.83 -14.59
CA HIS A 216 4.47 14.00 -13.46
C HIS A 216 5.95 14.02 -13.85
N THR A 217 6.25 13.67 -15.09
CA THR A 217 7.61 13.69 -15.66
C THR A 217 7.94 14.98 -16.41
N ALA A 218 6.91 15.72 -16.87
CA ALA A 218 7.05 16.90 -17.72
C ALA A 218 7.58 18.16 -17.01
N GLY A 219 7.75 18.13 -15.68
CA GLY A 219 8.34 19.24 -14.93
C GLY A 219 9.87 19.29 -15.09
N GLU A 220 10.42 20.48 -15.33
CA GLU A 220 11.88 20.69 -15.43
C GLU A 220 12.60 20.26 -14.13
N PRO A 221 13.65 19.42 -14.20
CA PRO A 221 14.54 19.22 -13.07
C PRO A 221 15.21 20.56 -12.74
N GLY A 222 15.04 21.04 -11.51
CA GLY A 222 15.61 22.32 -11.10
C GLY A 222 15.82 22.36 -9.59
N GLU A 223 17.02 22.77 -9.18
CA GLU A 223 17.49 22.82 -7.79
C GLU A 223 16.84 23.92 -6.92
N ASN A 224 15.85 24.66 -7.47
CA ASN A 224 15.23 25.79 -6.79
C ASN A 224 13.69 25.76 -6.88
N ARG A 225 13.09 24.59 -6.69
CA ARG A 225 11.62 24.48 -6.59
C ARG A 225 11.17 24.87 -5.18
N ASP A 226 10.11 25.67 -5.11
CA ASP A 226 9.37 25.93 -3.88
C ASP A 226 9.04 24.60 -3.16
N PRO A 227 9.47 24.39 -1.91
CA PRO A 227 9.17 23.20 -1.11
C PRO A 227 7.69 22.83 -1.11
N ALA A 228 6.79 23.81 -1.02
CA ALA A 228 5.35 23.57 -0.98
C ALA A 228 4.84 23.05 -2.34
N ARG A 229 5.50 23.42 -3.44
CA ARG A 229 5.18 22.89 -4.77
C ARG A 229 5.65 21.45 -4.94
N VAL A 230 6.87 21.13 -4.52
CA VAL A 230 7.40 19.75 -4.54
C VAL A 230 6.48 18.81 -3.76
N GLU A 231 6.00 19.27 -2.60
CA GLU A 231 5.08 18.50 -1.77
C GLU A 231 3.72 18.27 -2.43
N ARG A 232 3.11 19.32 -3.00
CA ARG A 232 1.85 19.18 -3.75
C ARG A 232 1.99 18.22 -4.94
N ASP A 233 3.07 18.34 -5.69
CA ASP A 233 3.34 17.47 -6.85
C ASP A 233 3.50 16.01 -6.39
N PHE A 234 4.23 15.77 -5.31
CA PHE A 234 4.38 14.43 -4.73
C PHE A 234 3.05 13.84 -4.26
N LEU A 235 2.23 14.60 -3.53
CA LEU A 235 0.93 14.13 -3.07
C LEU A 235 -0.03 13.84 -4.23
N SER A 236 -0.04 14.69 -5.26
CA SER A 236 -0.81 14.41 -6.48
C SER A 236 -0.33 13.14 -7.17
N LEU A 237 0.98 12.93 -7.25
CA LEU A 237 1.56 11.72 -7.84
C LEU A 237 1.21 10.47 -7.03
N ARG A 238 1.32 10.53 -5.69
CA ARG A 238 0.92 9.43 -4.80
C ARG A 238 -0.56 9.08 -4.94
N ALA A 239 -1.43 10.09 -5.03
CA ALA A 239 -2.85 9.87 -5.28
C ALA A 239 -3.09 9.21 -6.64
N ASP A 240 -2.47 9.74 -7.70
CA ASP A 240 -2.60 9.22 -9.07
C ASP A 240 -2.03 7.79 -9.22
N LEU A 241 -0.99 7.44 -8.45
CA LEU A 241 -0.38 6.11 -8.40
C LEU A 241 -0.96 5.18 -7.34
N GLY A 242 -1.91 5.62 -6.51
CA GLY A 242 -2.45 4.82 -5.41
C GLY A 242 -3.05 3.49 -5.87
N ARG A 243 -3.52 3.42 -7.12
CA ARG A 243 -4.02 2.19 -7.75
C ARG A 243 -2.94 1.10 -7.88
N LEU A 244 -1.65 1.45 -7.96
CA LEU A 244 -0.56 0.48 -7.97
C LEU A 244 -0.48 -0.29 -6.64
N GLU A 245 -0.86 0.33 -5.53
CA GLU A 245 -0.81 -0.26 -4.18
C GLU A 245 -2.03 -1.15 -3.87
N GLU A 246 -3.07 -1.12 -4.71
CA GLU A 246 -4.32 -1.83 -4.47
C GLU A 246 -4.14 -3.36 -4.50
N ARG A 247 -4.22 -4.02 -3.34
CA ARG A 247 -4.03 -5.49 -3.20
C ARG A 247 -5.25 -6.34 -3.57
N SER A 248 -6.25 -5.76 -4.22
CA SER A 248 -7.45 -6.49 -4.65
C SER A 248 -7.18 -7.30 -5.93
N ARG A 249 -8.07 -8.26 -6.26
CA ARG A 249 -8.04 -8.96 -7.55
C ARG A 249 -8.19 -7.99 -8.74
N ILE A 250 -8.95 -6.91 -8.56
CA ILE A 250 -9.16 -5.88 -9.59
C ILE A 250 -7.86 -5.09 -9.82
N GLY A 251 -7.19 -4.69 -8.73
CA GLY A 251 -5.90 -4.01 -8.77
C GLY A 251 -4.81 -4.86 -9.42
N GLU A 252 -4.77 -6.16 -9.11
CA GLU A 252 -3.81 -7.09 -9.72
C GLU A 252 -4.06 -7.26 -11.23
N ALA A 253 -5.32 -7.45 -11.62
CA ALA A 253 -5.68 -7.54 -13.04
C ALA A 253 -5.34 -6.25 -13.80
N TRP A 254 -5.54 -5.09 -13.18
CA TRP A 254 -5.15 -3.81 -13.76
C TRP A 254 -3.63 -3.67 -13.88
N ARG A 255 -2.86 -3.96 -12.81
CA ARG A 255 -1.38 -3.96 -12.85
C ARG A 255 -0.85 -4.82 -13.98
N ARG A 256 -1.39 -6.03 -14.15
CA ARG A 256 -1.04 -6.91 -15.26
C ARG A 256 -1.29 -6.23 -16.61
N ARG A 257 -2.45 -5.60 -16.80
CA ARG A 257 -2.77 -4.88 -18.05
C ARG A 257 -1.86 -3.68 -18.34
N VAL A 258 -1.24 -3.06 -17.34
CA VAL A 258 -0.41 -1.84 -17.54
C VAL A 258 1.09 -2.08 -17.45
N LEU A 259 1.54 -3.13 -16.75
CA LEU A 259 2.95 -3.46 -16.54
C LEU A 259 3.40 -4.70 -17.33
N ASP A 260 2.51 -5.63 -17.64
CA ASP A 260 2.88 -6.84 -18.38
C ASP A 260 2.83 -6.58 -19.89
N ALA A 261 4.01 -6.50 -20.51
CA ALA A 261 4.13 -6.30 -21.94
C ALA A 261 3.41 -7.36 -22.78
N ARG A 262 3.14 -8.56 -22.25
CA ARG A 262 2.37 -9.60 -22.95
C ARG A 262 0.91 -9.20 -23.17
N GLU A 263 0.32 -8.43 -22.25
CA GLU A 263 -1.06 -7.91 -22.37
C GLU A 263 -1.14 -6.71 -23.34
N HIS A 264 0.01 -6.13 -23.71
CA HIS A 264 0.08 -4.98 -24.61
C HIS A 264 0.10 -5.39 -26.10
N PHE A 265 0.18 -6.68 -26.40
CA PHE A 265 0.25 -7.20 -27.77
C PHE A 265 -0.75 -8.33 -28.01
N GLN A 266 -1.29 -8.35 -29.23
CA GLN A 266 -2.00 -9.48 -29.80
C GLN A 266 -1.17 -10.05 -30.93
N PHE A 267 -1.11 -11.37 -31.01
CA PHE A 267 -0.41 -12.07 -32.07
C PHE A 267 -1.41 -12.53 -33.12
N ARG A 268 -1.13 -12.17 -34.36
CA ARG A 268 -1.87 -12.65 -35.53
C ARG A 268 -0.96 -13.56 -36.32
N ALA A 269 -1.52 -14.61 -36.89
CA ALA A 269 -0.79 -15.42 -37.83
C ALA A 269 -1.28 -15.10 -39.24
N ILE A 270 -0.36 -14.93 -40.17
CA ILE A 270 -0.64 -14.54 -41.55
C ILE A 270 -0.19 -15.69 -42.44
N GLU A 271 -1.16 -16.36 -43.06
CA GLU A 271 -0.91 -17.41 -44.05
C GLU A 271 -0.83 -16.75 -45.43
N THR A 272 0.29 -16.92 -46.14
CA THR A 272 0.48 -16.43 -47.51
C THR A 272 0.48 -17.61 -48.47
N ARG A 273 -0.50 -17.68 -49.38
CA ARG A 273 -0.64 -18.74 -50.41
C ARG A 273 0.24 -18.48 -51.64
N ARG A 274 0.38 -19.49 -52.53
CA ARG A 274 1.18 -19.40 -53.79
C ARG A 274 0.74 -18.24 -54.70
N ASP A 275 -0.54 -17.91 -54.69
CA ASP A 275 -1.13 -16.81 -55.46
C ASP A 275 -0.90 -15.42 -54.82
N GLY A 276 -0.24 -15.36 -53.67
CA GLY A 276 0.00 -14.15 -52.89
C GLY A 276 -1.17 -13.73 -52.01
N ALA A 277 -2.27 -14.49 -51.96
CA ALA A 277 -3.39 -14.21 -51.07
C ALA A 277 -2.99 -14.40 -49.61
N GLN A 278 -3.30 -13.41 -48.77
CA GLN A 278 -3.03 -13.45 -47.33
C GLN A 278 -4.32 -13.74 -46.54
N ILE A 279 -4.27 -14.78 -45.70
CA ILE A 279 -5.34 -15.12 -44.76
C ILE A 279 -4.85 -14.79 -43.36
N VAL A 280 -5.58 -13.92 -42.67
CA VAL A 280 -5.23 -13.48 -41.32
C VAL A 280 -6.01 -14.27 -40.29
N HIS A 281 -5.28 -15.03 -39.47
CA HIS A 281 -5.81 -15.80 -38.37
C HIS A 281 -5.65 -15.00 -37.07
N GLU A 282 -6.76 -14.41 -36.61
CA GLU A 282 -6.81 -13.67 -35.35
C GLU A 282 -7.01 -14.59 -34.15
N GLY A 283 -6.18 -14.40 -33.11
CA GLY A 283 -6.36 -15.05 -31.82
C GLY A 283 -5.89 -16.50 -31.79
N VAL A 284 -4.60 -16.73 -32.11
CA VAL A 284 -3.93 -18.04 -32.05
C VAL A 284 -4.10 -18.71 -30.67
N ALA A 285 -4.33 -17.94 -29.59
CA ALA A 285 -4.52 -18.46 -28.23
C ALA A 285 -5.97 -18.83 -27.86
N GLY A 286 -6.99 -18.57 -28.69
CA GLY A 286 -8.39 -18.55 -28.24
C GLY A 286 -9.45 -19.26 -29.08
N LYS A 287 -9.13 -19.79 -30.27
CA LYS A 287 -10.14 -20.44 -31.15
C LYS A 287 -10.01 -21.97 -31.15
N SER A 288 -10.99 -22.62 -30.51
CA SER A 288 -11.15 -24.08 -30.36
C SER A 288 -11.64 -24.81 -31.63
N GLY A 289 -11.06 -24.50 -32.80
CA GLY A 289 -11.34 -25.20 -34.07
C GLY A 289 -10.13 -25.99 -34.56
N GLY A 290 -10.34 -26.96 -35.46
CA GLY A 290 -9.26 -27.77 -36.05
C GLY A 290 -8.18 -26.95 -36.76
N GLU A 291 -8.57 -25.86 -37.44
CA GLU A 291 -7.62 -24.92 -38.07
C GLU A 291 -6.80 -24.12 -37.04
N GLY A 292 -7.39 -23.80 -35.87
CA GLY A 292 -6.68 -23.10 -34.79
C GLY A 292 -5.63 -23.96 -34.13
N GLN A 293 -5.89 -25.27 -33.98
CA GLN A 293 -4.91 -26.23 -33.42
C GLN A 293 -3.71 -26.43 -34.33
N GLU A 294 -3.93 -26.49 -35.66
CA GLU A 294 -2.86 -26.58 -36.66
C GLU A 294 -1.89 -25.40 -36.54
N LEU A 295 -2.41 -24.17 -36.49
CA LEU A 295 -1.59 -22.98 -36.31
C LEU A 295 -0.81 -22.96 -35.00
N ILE A 296 -1.43 -23.38 -33.89
CA ILE A 296 -0.77 -23.42 -32.58
C ILE A 296 0.44 -24.37 -32.61
N ALA A 297 0.29 -25.56 -33.18
CA ALA A 297 1.37 -26.55 -33.24
C ALA A 297 2.58 -26.02 -34.03
N PHE A 298 2.35 -25.38 -35.18
CA PHE A 298 3.40 -24.76 -35.99
C PHE A 298 4.11 -23.62 -35.26
N VAL A 299 3.33 -22.68 -34.71
CA VAL A 299 3.88 -21.54 -33.97
C VAL A 299 4.65 -22.00 -32.74
N LEU A 300 4.13 -23.00 -32.01
CA LEU A 300 4.80 -23.59 -30.86
C LEU A 300 6.12 -24.26 -31.27
N GLY A 301 6.13 -25.05 -32.35
CA GLY A 301 7.34 -25.64 -32.89
C GLY A 301 8.40 -24.59 -33.23
N ALA A 302 8.01 -23.53 -33.94
CA ALA A 302 8.92 -22.44 -34.28
C ALA A 302 9.45 -21.70 -33.04
N ALA A 303 8.58 -21.48 -32.04
CA ALA A 303 8.97 -20.88 -30.77
C ALA A 303 9.94 -21.78 -29.97
N LEU A 304 9.72 -23.09 -29.95
CA LEU A 304 10.61 -24.06 -29.33
C LEU A 304 11.97 -24.10 -30.02
N ARG A 305 12.00 -24.05 -31.37
CA ARG A 305 13.24 -24.02 -32.15
C ARG A 305 14.09 -22.82 -31.74
N TYR A 306 13.46 -21.65 -31.67
CA TYR A 306 14.14 -20.43 -31.23
C TYR A 306 14.68 -20.54 -29.80
N ARG A 307 13.90 -21.09 -28.87
CA ARG A 307 14.30 -21.22 -27.46
C ARG A 307 15.43 -22.23 -27.26
N LEU A 308 15.46 -23.31 -28.01
CA LEU A 308 16.49 -24.34 -27.93
C LEU A 308 17.72 -24.04 -28.79
N GLY A 309 17.61 -23.11 -29.74
CA GLY A 309 18.71 -22.61 -30.57
C GLY A 309 19.46 -21.41 -29.95
N ASP A 310 19.42 -21.23 -28.63
CA ASP A 310 20.02 -20.10 -27.89
C ASP A 310 19.60 -18.72 -28.42
N GLY A 311 18.38 -18.60 -28.95
CA GLY A 311 17.90 -17.35 -29.54
C GLY A 311 18.50 -17.02 -30.90
N THR A 312 19.06 -18.02 -31.59
CA THR A 312 19.54 -17.92 -32.98
C THR A 312 18.69 -18.80 -33.91
N ASP A 313 18.81 -18.60 -35.23
CA ASP A 313 18.13 -19.43 -36.22
C ASP A 313 18.77 -20.83 -36.41
N ARG A 314 19.71 -21.21 -35.54
CA ARG A 314 20.39 -22.51 -35.62
C ARG A 314 19.42 -23.64 -35.34
N VAL A 315 19.67 -24.78 -35.98
CA VAL A 315 18.97 -26.03 -35.65
C VAL A 315 19.38 -26.42 -34.21
N PRO A 316 18.43 -26.76 -33.33
CA PRO A 316 18.77 -27.11 -31.96
C PRO A 316 19.67 -28.35 -31.90
N VAL A 317 20.67 -28.35 -31.03
CA VAL A 317 21.59 -29.49 -30.86
C VAL A 317 20.89 -30.67 -30.16
N TYR A 318 19.94 -30.38 -29.26
CA TYR A 318 19.15 -31.36 -28.54
C TYR A 318 17.66 -31.00 -28.64
N ALA A 319 16.95 -31.69 -29.53
CA ALA A 319 15.54 -31.42 -29.82
C ALA A 319 14.69 -32.69 -30.02
N PRO A 320 14.78 -33.72 -29.15
CA PRO A 320 13.80 -34.80 -29.16
C PRO A 320 12.44 -34.31 -28.63
N ILE A 321 11.38 -34.53 -29.39
CA ILE A 321 10.00 -34.35 -28.94
C ILE A 321 9.36 -35.75 -28.85
N VAL A 322 8.97 -36.14 -27.64
CA VAL A 322 8.25 -37.39 -27.38
C VAL A 322 6.76 -37.09 -27.32
N LEU A 323 5.99 -37.75 -28.18
CA LEU A 323 4.53 -37.62 -28.25
C LEU A 323 3.92 -38.97 -27.90
N ASP A 324 3.38 -39.08 -26.69
CA ASP A 324 2.59 -40.25 -26.29
C ASP A 324 1.16 -40.11 -26.81
N GLU A 325 0.60 -41.19 -27.37
CA GLU A 325 -0.67 -41.18 -28.10
C GLU A 325 -0.76 -40.05 -29.14
N GLY A 326 0.36 -39.74 -29.77
CA GLY A 326 0.48 -38.63 -30.70
C GLY A 326 -0.50 -38.79 -31.86
N PHE A 327 -1.32 -37.76 -32.07
CA PHE A 327 -2.24 -37.66 -33.23
C PHE A 327 -3.35 -38.73 -33.33
N VAL A 328 -3.62 -39.48 -32.26
CA VAL A 328 -4.65 -40.55 -32.25
C VAL A 328 -6.07 -40.05 -32.60
N LYS A 329 -6.37 -38.77 -32.34
CA LYS A 329 -7.65 -38.12 -32.65
C LYS A 329 -7.63 -37.25 -33.89
N ALA A 330 -6.49 -37.14 -34.57
CA ALA A 330 -6.34 -36.27 -35.71
C ALA A 330 -6.45 -37.04 -37.03
N ASP A 331 -6.84 -36.34 -38.08
CA ASP A 331 -6.88 -36.92 -39.43
C ASP A 331 -5.45 -37.27 -39.90
N ASN A 332 -5.32 -38.26 -40.79
CA ASN A 332 -4.05 -38.70 -41.35
C ASN A 332 -3.32 -37.54 -42.05
N GLU A 333 -4.07 -36.67 -42.75
CA GLU A 333 -3.52 -35.50 -43.43
C GLU A 333 -2.95 -34.46 -42.43
N TYR A 334 -3.65 -34.22 -41.32
CA TYR A 334 -3.20 -33.33 -40.25
C TYR A 334 -1.91 -33.84 -39.60
N THR A 335 -1.88 -35.14 -39.32
CA THR A 335 -0.76 -35.82 -38.67
C THR A 335 0.50 -35.69 -39.50
N GLY A 336 0.41 -35.98 -40.81
CA GLY A 336 1.54 -35.83 -41.73
C GLY A 336 2.09 -34.40 -41.78
N ARG A 337 1.23 -33.39 -41.92
CA ARG A 337 1.66 -31.99 -41.98
C ARG A 337 2.36 -31.53 -40.70
N ALA A 338 1.79 -31.83 -39.54
CA ALA A 338 2.38 -31.46 -38.25
C ALA A 338 3.76 -32.11 -38.03
N LEU A 339 3.90 -33.39 -38.40
CA LEU A 339 5.18 -34.10 -38.32
C LEU A 339 6.21 -33.54 -39.30
N SER A 340 5.81 -33.28 -40.55
CA SER A 340 6.67 -32.67 -41.57
C SER A 340 7.19 -31.31 -41.11
N ALA A 341 6.33 -30.49 -40.50
CA ALA A 341 6.70 -29.19 -39.98
C ALA A 341 7.68 -29.26 -38.81
N LEU A 342 7.40 -30.10 -37.80
CA LEU A 342 8.30 -30.29 -36.66
C LEU A 342 9.65 -30.86 -37.11
N ARG A 343 9.67 -31.79 -38.07
CA ARG A 343 10.91 -32.28 -38.69
C ARG A 343 11.63 -31.17 -39.45
N GLY A 344 10.91 -30.35 -40.22
CA GLY A 344 11.44 -29.19 -40.95
C GLY A 344 12.03 -28.12 -40.03
N LEU A 345 11.53 -28.00 -38.80
CA LEU A 345 12.11 -27.19 -37.73
C LEU A 345 13.38 -27.80 -37.10
N GLY A 346 13.73 -29.03 -37.47
CA GLY A 346 14.90 -29.74 -36.99
C GLY A 346 14.68 -30.52 -35.69
N PHE A 347 13.44 -30.82 -35.33
CA PHE A 347 13.14 -31.70 -34.19
C PHE A 347 13.26 -33.17 -34.56
N GLN A 348 13.76 -33.98 -33.62
CA GLN A 348 13.70 -35.43 -33.69
C GLN A 348 12.40 -35.90 -33.04
N LEU A 349 11.50 -36.51 -33.80
CA LEU A 349 10.19 -36.92 -33.31
C LEU A 349 10.23 -38.39 -32.85
N ILE A 350 9.71 -38.65 -31.65
CA ILE A 350 9.51 -40.00 -31.11
C ILE A 350 8.02 -40.11 -30.77
N VAL A 351 7.27 -40.87 -31.58
CA VAL A 351 5.81 -40.94 -31.46
C VAL A 351 5.40 -42.32 -30.98
N GLY A 352 4.66 -42.38 -29.87
CA GLY A 352 3.90 -43.55 -29.45
C GLY A 352 2.53 -43.51 -30.11
N ALA A 353 2.24 -44.47 -30.98
CA ALA A 353 0.95 -44.58 -31.65
C ALA A 353 0.42 -46.03 -31.64
N PRO A 354 -0.90 -46.23 -31.59
CA PRO A 354 -1.53 -47.53 -31.81
C PRO A 354 -1.19 -48.13 -33.17
N ARG A 355 -1.22 -49.47 -33.27
CA ARG A 355 -0.83 -50.20 -34.48
C ARG A 355 -1.68 -49.86 -35.71
N ASP A 356 -2.97 -49.62 -35.53
CA ASP A 356 -3.96 -49.33 -36.58
C ASP A 356 -3.80 -47.94 -37.22
N LYS A 357 -2.79 -47.17 -36.81
CA LYS A 357 -2.52 -45.81 -37.29
C LYS A 357 -1.19 -45.68 -38.01
N VAL A 358 -0.45 -46.77 -38.24
CA VAL A 358 0.89 -46.74 -38.88
C VAL A 358 0.87 -46.06 -40.25
N ASN A 359 -0.20 -46.25 -41.04
CA ASN A 359 -0.36 -45.61 -42.35
C ASN A 359 -0.34 -44.06 -42.31
N ALA A 360 -0.75 -43.44 -41.20
CA ALA A 360 -0.72 -41.97 -41.05
C ALA A 360 0.72 -41.43 -40.95
N PHE A 361 1.67 -42.29 -40.57
CA PHE A 361 3.05 -41.96 -40.28
C PHE A 361 4.03 -42.42 -41.38
N GLU A 362 3.55 -43.21 -42.35
CA GLU A 362 4.38 -43.93 -43.34
C GLU A 362 5.37 -43.02 -44.10
N GLN A 363 4.93 -41.82 -44.46
CA GLN A 363 5.74 -40.87 -45.23
C GLN A 363 6.70 -40.01 -44.38
N HIS A 364 6.59 -40.07 -43.05
CA HIS A 364 7.24 -39.14 -42.13
C HIS A 364 8.16 -39.82 -41.10
N VAL A 365 8.15 -41.16 -41.03
CA VAL A 365 8.90 -41.94 -40.04
C VAL A 365 9.92 -42.84 -40.74
N GLU A 366 11.17 -42.78 -40.29
CA GLU A 366 12.28 -43.57 -40.85
C GLU A 366 12.41 -44.96 -40.19
N SER A 367 12.04 -45.07 -38.91
CA SER A 367 12.22 -46.30 -38.12
C SER A 367 11.02 -46.54 -37.20
N VAL A 368 10.58 -47.80 -37.09
CA VAL A 368 9.46 -48.19 -36.22
C VAL A 368 9.95 -49.18 -35.15
N ALA A 369 9.62 -48.91 -33.89
CA ALA A 369 9.82 -49.86 -32.81
C ALA A 369 8.46 -50.48 -32.44
N TYR A 370 8.25 -51.73 -32.84
CA TYR A 370 7.02 -52.45 -32.54
C TYR A 370 7.10 -53.08 -31.15
N VAL A 371 6.20 -52.69 -30.25
CA VAL A 371 6.16 -53.18 -28.86
C VAL A 371 4.95 -54.08 -28.68
N THR A 372 5.17 -55.30 -28.19
CA THR A 372 4.10 -56.26 -27.88
C THR A 372 4.33 -56.94 -26.54
N GLY A 373 3.24 -57.35 -25.88
CA GLY A 373 3.32 -58.21 -24.70
C GLY A 373 3.82 -59.60 -25.09
N ASP A 374 4.65 -60.21 -24.24
CA ASP A 374 5.14 -61.58 -24.44
C ASP A 374 4.03 -62.59 -24.11
N PRO A 375 3.44 -63.28 -25.12
CA PRO A 375 2.36 -64.23 -24.87
C PRO A 375 2.81 -65.44 -24.03
N ALA A 376 4.11 -65.75 -24.01
CA ALA A 376 4.66 -66.84 -23.22
C ALA A 376 5.01 -66.42 -21.78
N ARG A 377 5.12 -65.11 -21.50
CA ARG A 377 5.48 -64.58 -20.18
C ARG A 377 4.64 -63.33 -19.86
N PRO A 378 3.45 -63.51 -19.25
CA PRO A 378 2.60 -62.40 -18.84
C PRO A 378 3.38 -61.42 -17.97
N GLY A 379 3.45 -60.15 -18.37
CA GLY A 379 4.19 -59.09 -17.67
C GLY A 379 5.55 -58.71 -18.27
N ARG A 380 5.99 -59.32 -19.38
CA ARG A 380 7.15 -58.85 -20.16
C ARG A 380 6.72 -58.25 -21.49
N SER A 381 7.37 -57.17 -21.90
CA SER A 381 7.23 -56.59 -23.25
C SER A 381 8.44 -56.97 -24.11
N ARG A 382 8.20 -57.18 -25.40
CA ARG A 382 9.24 -57.35 -26.43
C ARG A 382 9.18 -56.20 -27.41
N ILE A 383 10.36 -55.76 -27.85
CA ILE A 383 10.52 -54.67 -28.81
C ILE A 383 11.18 -55.25 -30.05
N TYR A 384 10.56 -55.02 -31.21
CA TYR A 384 11.10 -55.39 -32.52
C TYR A 384 11.39 -54.11 -33.29
N ALA A 385 12.63 -53.94 -33.73
CA ALA A 385 12.98 -52.87 -34.66
C ALA A 385 12.55 -53.31 -36.07
N LEU A 386 11.68 -52.51 -36.70
CA LEU A 386 11.16 -52.74 -38.04
C LEU A 386 11.40 -51.48 -38.89
N SER A 387 11.57 -51.67 -40.20
CA SER A 387 11.38 -50.59 -41.14
C SER A 387 9.89 -50.22 -41.24
N ILE A 388 9.60 -48.99 -41.68
CA ILE A 388 8.22 -48.53 -41.87
C ILE A 388 7.44 -49.42 -42.86
N ARG A 389 8.12 -49.94 -43.90
CA ARG A 389 7.53 -50.85 -44.90
C ARG A 389 7.11 -52.19 -44.27
N GLU A 390 8.00 -52.81 -43.50
CA GLU A 390 7.70 -54.08 -42.80
C GLU A 390 6.56 -53.90 -41.78
N ALA A 391 6.49 -52.74 -41.12
CA ALA A 391 5.40 -52.43 -40.19
C ALA A 391 4.03 -52.30 -40.90
N VAL A 392 3.98 -51.66 -42.07
CA VAL A 392 2.76 -51.55 -42.89
C VAL A 392 2.34 -52.90 -43.47
N GLU A 393 3.29 -53.73 -43.92
CA GLU A 393 3.01 -55.10 -44.37
C GLU A 393 2.41 -55.96 -43.25
N LEU A 394 2.98 -55.90 -42.03
CA LEU A 394 2.43 -56.57 -40.84
C LEU A 394 1.03 -56.10 -40.45
N GLU A 395 0.67 -54.85 -40.76
CA GLU A 395 -0.70 -54.35 -40.56
C GLU A 395 -1.64 -54.93 -41.61
N ARG A 396 -1.23 -54.94 -42.88
CA ARG A 396 -2.01 -55.49 -44.01
C ARG A 396 -2.25 -56.99 -43.90
N ASP A 397 -1.28 -57.75 -43.41
CA ASP A 397 -1.38 -59.20 -43.26
C ASP A 397 -2.21 -59.63 -42.02
N ALA A 398 -2.50 -58.69 -41.12
CA ALA A 398 -3.19 -58.96 -39.87
C ALA A 398 -4.57 -58.29 -39.76
N GLY A 399 -5.05 -57.65 -40.82
CA GLY A 399 -6.45 -57.25 -41.03
C GLY A 399 -7.12 -58.20 -42.01
#